data_AF-A0A7G7BGH5-F1
#
_entry.id   AF-A0A7G7BGH5-F1
#
_cell.length_a   1.000
_cell.length_b   1.000
_cell.length_c   1.000
_cell.angle_alpha   90.00
_cell.angle_beta   90.00
_cell.angle_gamma   90.00
#
_symmetry.space_group_name_H-M   'P 1'
#
loop_
_entity.id
_entity.type
_entity.pdbx_description
1 polymer ?
#
loop_
_entity_poly.entity_id
_entity_poly.type
_entity_poly.pdbx_seq_one_letter_code
_entity_poly.pdbx_strand_id
1 'polypeptide(L)'
;MTSRTAAPTLFRVLAQQRRWTTWEIFAIHFDKAAAAVVRAQPSRKPKPVTVARRTFDRWFTGTWRGLPRADTCYVLEHLFGFPAEDLFRPAPVVLRPAATPAGPEQIRAAQSIETRWATSRLSLTTAGGSGWDTWELDGRRVFDGTSLAVHLQAANSLDNGGRLPVTEPDQLKEFLRPVRRGLVLGTRTADAGHQVFVLDALTARNQIRVGLGAEFTLVIPDAHQLDDLTYGIIWAIANIDDALLADDQLLHAEHGALNAYLELPRTAPSRSSIPGLTSVGAAWIGSYFCYRHITRHLADASDLPVFWTREQYGESSVGWLLWAHKQRYLREIEDRFATRPGREVTRAFCLPEAAVKDSEPYELILLFLSIALMEMHRVNVHVSDEPEMTAVDGFVLVPGQRAVIANWVRAEGIWQATTTNGHAAMRDYADAAGHAAHHSVAPGTTSPERLQALASYLGLDWVWTTRRCRELGERGIAGMIRPRSRLIALDELESTLRFVGDLAT
;
A
#
# COMPACT_ATOMS: atom_id res chain seq x y z
N MET A 1 -36.46 -23.24 0.55
CA MET A 1 -35.34 -24.19 0.77
C MET A 1 -34.46 -24.15 -0.47
N THR A 2 -33.40 -23.35 -0.43
CA THR A 2 -32.42 -23.21 -1.50
C THR A 2 -31.54 -24.47 -1.55
N SER A 3 -31.58 -25.16 -2.69
CA SER A 3 -30.75 -26.34 -2.97
C SER A 3 -29.28 -25.92 -2.94
N ARG A 4 -28.58 -26.25 -1.85
CA ARG A 4 -27.13 -26.15 -1.72
C ARG A 4 -26.51 -27.03 -2.81
N THR A 5 -26.01 -26.44 -3.89
CA THR A 5 -25.33 -27.16 -4.98
C THR A 5 -24.16 -27.94 -4.36
N ALA A 6 -24.25 -29.27 -4.37
CA ALA A 6 -23.20 -30.12 -3.81
C ALA A 6 -21.89 -29.89 -4.57
N ALA A 7 -20.78 -29.71 -3.85
CA ALA A 7 -19.47 -29.48 -4.43
C ALA A 7 -19.11 -30.61 -5.43
N PRO A 8 -18.51 -30.29 -6.59
CA PRO A 8 -18.18 -31.30 -7.60
C PRO A 8 -17.14 -32.30 -7.06
N THR A 9 -17.22 -33.55 -7.50
CA THR A 9 -16.26 -34.60 -7.14
C THR A 9 -14.93 -34.42 -7.87
N LEU A 10 -13.82 -34.91 -7.30
CA LEU A 10 -12.51 -34.87 -7.94
C LEU A 10 -12.51 -35.57 -9.33
N PHE A 11 -13.28 -36.65 -9.47
CA PHE A 11 -13.51 -37.34 -10.75
C PHE A 11 -14.06 -36.39 -11.82
N ARG A 12 -15.11 -35.63 -11.49
CA ARG A 12 -15.75 -34.69 -12.42
C ARG A 12 -14.74 -33.62 -12.86
N VAL A 13 -14.00 -33.09 -11.91
CA VAL A 13 -12.98 -32.05 -12.14
C VAL A 13 -11.88 -32.54 -13.07
N LEU A 14 -11.28 -33.71 -12.78
CA LEU A 14 -10.19 -34.26 -13.60
C LEU A 14 -10.67 -34.67 -15.00
N ALA A 15 -11.89 -35.21 -15.12
CA ALA A 15 -12.51 -35.50 -16.41
C ALA A 15 -12.72 -34.23 -17.25
N GLN A 16 -13.15 -33.12 -16.62
CA GLN A 16 -13.29 -31.83 -17.30
C GLN A 16 -11.94 -31.26 -17.77
N GLN A 17 -10.91 -31.28 -16.91
CA GLN A 17 -9.57 -30.80 -17.26
C GLN A 17 -8.98 -31.56 -18.46
N ARG A 18 -9.22 -32.87 -18.54
CA ARG A 18 -8.74 -33.72 -19.63
C ARG A 18 -9.66 -33.73 -20.85
N ARG A 19 -10.75 -32.94 -20.83
CA ARG A 19 -11.78 -32.87 -21.87
C ARG A 19 -12.48 -34.21 -22.13
N TRP A 20 -12.58 -35.07 -21.11
CA TRP A 20 -13.30 -36.35 -21.14
C TRP A 20 -14.73 -36.18 -20.61
N THR A 21 -15.44 -35.17 -21.12
CA THR A 21 -16.74 -34.75 -20.60
C THR A 21 -17.92 -35.54 -21.15
N THR A 22 -17.71 -36.34 -22.20
CA THR A 22 -18.70 -37.26 -22.77
C THR A 22 -18.28 -38.70 -22.53
N TRP A 23 -19.28 -39.58 -22.44
CA TRP A 23 -19.04 -41.01 -22.21
C TRP A 23 -18.20 -41.62 -23.34
N GLU A 24 -18.44 -41.22 -24.59
CA GLU A 24 -17.75 -41.74 -25.77
C GLU A 24 -16.25 -41.48 -25.69
N ILE A 25 -15.84 -40.28 -25.26
CA ILE A 25 -14.42 -39.91 -25.10
C ILE A 25 -13.83 -40.62 -23.88
N PHE A 26 -14.55 -40.62 -22.76
CA PHE A 26 -14.09 -41.27 -21.53
C PHE A 26 -13.87 -42.79 -21.71
N ALA A 27 -14.78 -43.47 -22.40
CA ALA A 27 -14.72 -44.92 -22.62
C ALA A 27 -13.44 -45.34 -23.36
N ILE A 28 -13.01 -44.58 -24.37
CA ILE A 28 -11.76 -44.84 -25.11
C ILE A 28 -10.55 -44.84 -24.15
N HIS A 29 -10.47 -43.84 -23.28
CA HIS A 29 -9.36 -43.71 -22.33
C HIS A 29 -9.44 -44.75 -21.21
N PHE A 30 -10.65 -45.06 -20.75
CA PHE A 30 -10.90 -46.10 -19.76
C PHE A 30 -10.51 -47.48 -20.27
N ASP A 31 -10.92 -47.86 -21.48
CA ASP A 31 -10.60 -49.17 -22.07
C ASP A 31 -9.10 -49.32 -22.32
N LYS A 32 -8.43 -48.24 -22.73
CA LYS A 32 -6.96 -48.20 -22.87
C LYS A 32 -6.26 -48.43 -21.52
N ALA A 33 -6.75 -47.79 -20.46
CA ALA A 33 -6.22 -47.98 -19.11
C ALA A 33 -6.52 -49.38 -18.56
N ALA A 34 -7.72 -49.93 -18.82
CA ALA A 34 -8.09 -51.28 -18.44
C ALA A 34 -7.15 -52.32 -19.07
N ALA A 35 -6.85 -52.17 -20.37
CA ALA A 35 -5.89 -53.03 -21.05
C ALA A 35 -4.47 -52.90 -20.47
N ALA A 36 -4.06 -51.71 -20.04
CA ALA A 36 -2.75 -51.48 -19.41
C ALA A 36 -2.64 -52.14 -18.03
N VAL A 37 -3.66 -52.01 -17.18
CA VAL A 37 -3.72 -52.64 -15.84
C VAL A 37 -3.68 -54.17 -15.96
N VAL A 38 -4.39 -54.73 -16.93
CA VAL A 38 -4.38 -56.18 -17.22
C VAL A 38 -2.98 -56.67 -17.61
N ARG A 39 -2.25 -55.93 -18.45
CA ARG A 39 -0.88 -56.29 -18.84
C ARG A 39 0.11 -56.24 -17.66
N ALA A 40 -0.11 -55.36 -16.70
CA ALA A 40 0.77 -55.18 -15.55
C ALA A 40 0.58 -56.24 -14.43
N GLN A 41 -0.52 -57.01 -14.44
CA GLN A 41 -0.83 -58.03 -13.41
C GLN A 41 -1.27 -59.38 -14.02
N PRO A 42 -0.34 -60.19 -14.57
CA PRO A 42 -0.67 -61.42 -15.29
C PRO A 42 -1.20 -62.58 -14.41
N SER A 43 -1.15 -62.46 -13.08
CA SER A 43 -1.56 -63.52 -12.13
C SER A 43 -3.08 -63.56 -11.83
N ARG A 44 -3.86 -62.60 -12.34
CA ARG A 44 -5.31 -62.49 -12.09
C ARG A 44 -6.04 -62.65 -13.44
N LYS A 45 -6.83 -63.71 -13.62
CA LYS A 45 -7.64 -63.90 -14.86
C LYS A 45 -8.54 -62.67 -15.07
N PRO A 46 -8.31 -61.82 -16.07
CA PRO A 46 -9.03 -60.56 -16.13
C PRO A 46 -10.36 -60.74 -16.87
N LYS A 47 -11.46 -60.33 -16.23
CA LYS A 47 -12.67 -60.00 -16.97
C LYS A 47 -12.46 -58.61 -17.60
N PRO A 48 -12.78 -58.40 -18.89
CA PRO A 48 -12.76 -57.07 -19.47
C PRO A 48 -13.74 -56.18 -18.69
N VAL A 49 -13.22 -55.14 -18.05
CA VAL A 49 -14.02 -54.15 -17.32
C VAL A 49 -14.35 -53.04 -18.30
N THR A 50 -15.63 -52.87 -18.61
CA THR A 50 -16.15 -51.74 -19.39
C THR A 50 -17.05 -50.87 -18.52
N VAL A 51 -17.16 -49.58 -18.86
CA VAL A 51 -18.03 -48.63 -18.15
C VAL A 51 -19.23 -48.31 -19.01
N ALA A 52 -20.42 -48.65 -18.53
CA ALA A 52 -21.68 -48.27 -19.18
C ALA A 52 -21.92 -46.75 -19.08
N ARG A 53 -22.55 -46.16 -20.10
CA ARG A 53 -22.91 -44.72 -20.16
C ARG A 53 -23.60 -44.21 -18.90
N ARG A 54 -24.62 -44.93 -18.44
CA ARG A 54 -25.36 -44.59 -17.21
C ARG A 54 -24.47 -44.54 -15.95
N THR A 55 -23.42 -45.36 -15.90
CA THR A 55 -22.48 -45.37 -14.77
C THR A 55 -21.57 -44.16 -14.82
N PHE A 56 -21.04 -43.85 -16.01
CA PHE A 56 -20.26 -42.63 -16.24
C PHE A 56 -21.07 -41.37 -15.91
N ASP A 57 -22.31 -41.27 -16.38
CA ASP A 57 -23.17 -40.11 -16.12
C ASP A 57 -23.40 -39.90 -14.62
N ARG A 58 -23.55 -40.99 -13.84
CA ARG A 58 -23.69 -40.92 -12.38
C ARG A 58 -22.42 -40.47 -11.67
N TRP A 59 -21.25 -40.91 -12.15
CA TRP A 59 -19.95 -40.47 -11.63
C TRP A 59 -19.70 -38.99 -11.96
N PHE A 60 -19.96 -38.60 -13.21
CA PHE A 60 -19.72 -37.25 -13.72
C PHE A 60 -20.68 -36.23 -13.10
N THR A 61 -21.94 -36.58 -12.89
CA THR A 61 -22.93 -35.71 -12.22
C THR A 61 -22.76 -35.65 -10.70
N GLY A 62 -21.93 -36.51 -10.11
CA GLY A 62 -21.76 -36.59 -8.64
C GLY A 62 -22.96 -37.20 -7.90
N THR A 63 -23.86 -37.88 -8.60
CA THR A 63 -25.04 -38.54 -8.02
C THR A 63 -24.75 -39.95 -7.49
N TRP A 64 -23.53 -40.46 -7.71
CA TRP A 64 -23.07 -41.74 -7.20
C TRP A 64 -22.65 -41.66 -5.73
N ARG A 65 -23.12 -42.61 -4.91
CA ARG A 65 -22.74 -42.74 -3.49
C ARG A 65 -22.06 -44.09 -3.29
N GLY A 66 -20.78 -44.09 -2.94
CA GLY A 66 -19.96 -45.29 -2.70
C GLY A 66 -18.80 -45.44 -3.69
N LEU A 67 -18.13 -46.59 -3.65
CA LEU A 67 -17.02 -46.91 -4.56
C LEU A 67 -17.48 -47.86 -5.69
N PRO A 68 -16.87 -47.76 -6.89
CA PRO A 68 -17.00 -48.79 -7.91
C PRO A 68 -16.51 -50.18 -7.44
N ARG A 69 -16.73 -51.20 -8.27
CA ARG A 69 -16.16 -52.54 -8.01
C ARG A 69 -14.64 -52.48 -8.00
N ALA A 70 -14.00 -53.37 -7.24
CA ALA A 70 -12.53 -53.38 -7.05
C ALA A 70 -11.75 -53.28 -8.37
N ASP A 71 -12.10 -54.08 -9.39
CA ASP A 71 -11.42 -54.05 -10.69
C ASP A 71 -11.59 -52.70 -11.41
N THR A 72 -12.75 -52.05 -11.25
CA THR A 72 -13.02 -50.71 -11.79
C THR A 72 -12.24 -49.63 -11.02
N CYS A 73 -12.08 -49.77 -9.70
CA CYS A 73 -11.26 -48.86 -8.89
C CYS A 73 -9.81 -48.86 -9.37
N TYR A 74 -9.20 -50.03 -9.58
CA TYR A 74 -7.82 -50.12 -10.08
C TYR A 74 -7.63 -49.42 -11.43
N VAL A 75 -8.58 -49.56 -12.35
CA VAL A 75 -8.52 -48.88 -13.65
C VAL A 75 -8.64 -47.36 -13.48
N LEU A 76 -9.55 -46.89 -12.62
CA LEU A 76 -9.71 -45.46 -12.34
C LEU A 76 -8.47 -44.86 -11.66
N GLU A 77 -7.86 -45.59 -10.73
CA GLU A 77 -6.63 -45.18 -10.04
C GLU A 77 -5.46 -45.07 -11.01
N HIS A 78 -5.31 -46.05 -11.91
CA HIS A 78 -4.31 -46.02 -12.96
C HIS A 78 -4.57 -44.89 -13.97
N LEU A 79 -5.83 -44.67 -14.34
CA LEU A 79 -6.24 -43.68 -15.33
C LEU A 79 -6.08 -42.24 -14.82
N PHE A 80 -6.38 -41.99 -13.54
CA PHE A 80 -6.37 -40.65 -12.97
C PHE A 80 -5.12 -40.33 -12.14
N GLY A 81 -4.42 -41.34 -11.61
CA GLY A 81 -3.27 -41.18 -10.73
C GLY A 81 -3.63 -40.86 -9.27
N PHE A 82 -4.90 -41.07 -8.88
CA PHE A 82 -5.43 -40.79 -7.55
C PHE A 82 -6.20 -42.00 -7.01
N PRO A 83 -6.20 -42.26 -5.68
CA PRO A 83 -7.03 -43.30 -5.07
C PRO A 83 -8.51 -43.18 -5.46
N ALA A 84 -9.19 -44.30 -5.69
CA ALA A 84 -10.60 -44.28 -6.10
C ALA A 84 -11.49 -43.60 -5.05
N GLU A 85 -11.13 -43.69 -3.76
CA GLU A 85 -11.81 -42.98 -2.68
C GLU A 85 -11.78 -41.46 -2.87
N ASP A 86 -10.64 -40.91 -3.25
CA ASP A 86 -10.47 -39.47 -3.41
C ASP A 86 -11.17 -38.97 -4.67
N LEU A 87 -11.21 -39.78 -5.74
CA LEU A 87 -11.93 -39.46 -6.98
C LEU A 87 -13.42 -39.19 -6.73
N PHE A 88 -14.06 -39.90 -5.79
CA PHE A 88 -15.49 -39.73 -5.49
C PHE A 88 -15.76 -38.82 -4.29
N ARG A 89 -14.73 -38.24 -3.66
CA ARG A 89 -14.86 -37.17 -2.65
C ARG A 89 -14.99 -35.79 -3.31
N PRO A 90 -15.49 -34.77 -2.58
CA PRO A 90 -15.49 -33.39 -3.06
C PRO A 90 -14.07 -32.96 -3.47
N ALA A 91 -13.94 -32.35 -4.65
CA ALA A 91 -12.64 -31.90 -5.15
C ALA A 91 -12.04 -30.83 -4.23
N PRO A 92 -10.72 -30.88 -3.97
CA PRO A 92 -9.98 -29.77 -3.37
C PRO A 92 -10.27 -28.48 -4.12
N VAL A 93 -10.41 -27.37 -3.40
CA VAL A 93 -10.82 -26.08 -3.98
C VAL A 93 -9.89 -25.62 -5.09
N VAL A 94 -8.59 -25.91 -4.95
CA VAL A 94 -7.52 -25.59 -5.91
C VAL A 94 -7.70 -26.26 -7.28
N LEU A 95 -8.41 -27.39 -7.35
CA LEU A 95 -8.59 -28.14 -8.60
C LEU A 95 -9.90 -27.79 -9.30
N ARG A 96 -10.84 -27.09 -8.65
CA ARG A 96 -12.16 -26.80 -9.22
C ARG A 96 -12.01 -26.04 -10.55
N PRO A 97 -12.72 -26.46 -11.62
CA PRO A 97 -12.65 -25.80 -12.92
C PRO A 97 -12.95 -24.31 -12.77
N ALA A 98 -12.18 -23.52 -13.51
CA ALA A 98 -12.21 -22.06 -13.55
C ALA A 98 -13.64 -21.53 -13.48
N ALA A 99 -13.97 -20.99 -12.32
CA ALA A 99 -14.23 -19.58 -12.17
C ALA A 99 -14.48 -18.79 -13.48
N THR A 100 -15.61 -18.10 -13.56
CA THR A 100 -15.94 -17.15 -14.62
C THR A 100 -14.76 -16.17 -14.80
N PRO A 101 -14.26 -15.96 -16.03
CA PRO A 101 -13.21 -14.97 -16.26
C PRO A 101 -13.68 -13.59 -15.80
N ALA A 102 -12.75 -12.76 -15.31
CA ALA A 102 -13.04 -11.38 -14.94
C ALA A 102 -13.74 -10.66 -16.11
N GLY A 103 -14.74 -9.85 -15.79
CA GLY A 103 -15.50 -9.11 -16.79
C GLY A 103 -14.63 -8.09 -17.52
N PRO A 104 -15.00 -7.66 -18.74
CA PRO A 104 -14.24 -6.66 -19.50
C PRO A 104 -13.98 -5.35 -18.73
N GLU A 105 -14.91 -4.93 -17.88
CA GLU A 105 -14.75 -3.73 -17.04
C GLU A 105 -13.69 -3.90 -15.95
N GLN A 106 -13.65 -5.08 -15.32
CA GLN A 106 -12.65 -5.40 -14.31
C GLN A 106 -11.23 -5.41 -14.92
N ILE A 107 -11.09 -6.00 -16.11
CA ILE A 107 -9.83 -6.02 -16.86
C ILE A 107 -9.40 -4.60 -17.24
N ARG A 108 -10.31 -3.76 -17.74
CA ARG A 108 -9.99 -2.37 -18.11
C ARG A 108 -9.58 -1.54 -16.90
N ALA A 109 -10.25 -1.71 -15.75
CA ALA A 109 -9.88 -1.03 -14.52
C ALA A 109 -8.47 -1.45 -14.06
N ALA A 110 -8.15 -2.75 -14.06
CA ALA A 110 -6.82 -3.23 -13.73
C ALA A 110 -5.75 -2.64 -14.67
N GLN A 111 -5.98 -2.69 -15.99
CA GLN A 111 -5.06 -2.10 -16.96
C GLN A 111 -4.87 -0.59 -16.76
N SER A 112 -5.93 0.15 -16.42
CA SER A 112 -5.84 1.59 -16.18
C SER A 112 -5.00 1.92 -14.94
N ILE A 113 -5.10 1.11 -13.89
CA ILE A 113 -4.32 1.24 -12.66
C ILE A 113 -2.84 0.96 -12.94
N GLU A 114 -2.53 -0.13 -13.64
CA GLU A 114 -1.15 -0.51 -13.97
C GLU A 114 -0.47 0.45 -14.95
N THR A 115 -1.21 0.97 -15.93
CA THR A 115 -0.66 1.90 -16.92
C THR A 115 -0.37 3.27 -16.31
N ARG A 116 -1.13 3.68 -15.28
CA ARG A 116 -1.01 5.00 -14.68
C ARG A 116 0.15 5.09 -13.67
N TRP A 117 0.43 4.03 -12.93
CA TRP A 117 1.44 4.06 -11.86
C TRP A 117 2.44 2.93 -12.01
N ALA A 118 3.72 3.28 -12.21
CA ALA A 118 4.80 2.32 -12.42
C ALA A 118 5.03 1.36 -11.23
N THR A 119 4.59 1.73 -10.02
CA THR A 119 4.72 0.93 -8.78
C THR A 119 3.50 0.05 -8.51
N SER A 120 2.55 -0.03 -9.43
CA SER A 120 1.27 -0.71 -9.22
C SER A 120 1.12 -1.93 -10.12
N ARG A 121 0.76 -3.09 -9.54
CA ARG A 121 0.33 -4.28 -10.30
C ARG A 121 -0.94 -4.87 -9.71
N LEU A 122 -2.01 -4.98 -10.49
CA LEU A 122 -3.29 -5.53 -10.03
C LEU A 122 -3.54 -6.90 -10.66
N SER A 123 -3.28 -7.95 -9.88
CA SER A 123 -3.55 -9.33 -10.27
C SER A 123 -4.99 -9.71 -9.98
N LEU A 124 -5.76 -9.94 -11.04
CA LEU A 124 -7.14 -10.41 -10.94
C LEU A 124 -7.20 -11.93 -10.75
N THR A 125 -7.90 -12.36 -9.71
CA THR A 125 -8.28 -13.76 -9.52
C THR A 125 -9.48 -14.10 -10.39
N THR A 126 -9.48 -15.30 -10.96
CA THR A 126 -10.64 -15.77 -11.75
C THR A 126 -11.85 -15.91 -10.82
N ALA A 127 -13.01 -15.39 -11.23
CA ALA A 127 -14.21 -15.28 -10.39
C ALA A 127 -14.84 -16.64 -10.06
N GLY A 128 -14.73 -17.12 -8.82
CA GLY A 128 -15.18 -18.46 -8.39
C GLY A 128 -14.05 -19.39 -7.93
N GLY A 129 -12.79 -18.94 -8.00
CA GLY A 129 -11.72 -19.47 -7.17
C GLY A 129 -11.90 -18.97 -5.73
N SER A 130 -11.51 -19.77 -4.73
CA SER A 130 -11.41 -19.24 -3.36
C SER A 130 -10.19 -18.31 -3.30
N GLY A 131 -10.37 -17.04 -3.64
CA GLY A 131 -9.32 -16.05 -3.72
C GLY A 131 -9.91 -14.64 -3.77
N TRP A 132 -9.03 -13.66 -3.62
CA TRP A 132 -9.31 -12.25 -3.80
C TRP A 132 -8.26 -11.69 -4.76
N ASP A 133 -8.57 -10.59 -5.43
CA ASP A 133 -7.61 -9.92 -6.28
C ASP A 133 -6.47 -9.37 -5.42
N THR A 134 -5.27 -9.31 -5.96
CA THR A 134 -4.10 -8.81 -5.23
C THR A 134 -3.57 -7.58 -5.92
N TRP A 135 -3.42 -6.48 -5.16
CA TRP A 135 -2.79 -5.26 -5.63
C TRP A 135 -1.42 -5.13 -5.01
N GLU A 136 -0.38 -5.35 -5.81
CA GLU A 136 1.01 -5.15 -5.43
C GLU A 136 1.37 -3.67 -5.60
N LEU A 137 2.05 -3.15 -4.58
CA LEU A 137 2.48 -1.76 -4.47
C LEU A 137 3.99 -1.77 -4.20
N ASP A 138 4.77 -1.74 -5.27
CA ASP A 138 6.23 -1.76 -5.21
C ASP A 138 6.76 -0.47 -4.55
N GLY A 139 7.84 -0.60 -3.78
CA GLY A 139 8.65 0.55 -3.38
C GLY A 139 9.56 1.02 -4.51
N ARG A 140 10.20 2.20 -4.37
CA ARG A 140 11.24 2.63 -5.32
C ARG A 140 12.60 2.72 -4.67
N ARG A 141 12.70 3.44 -3.55
CA ARG A 141 13.98 3.82 -2.92
C ARG A 141 14.09 3.38 -1.46
N VAL A 142 13.01 3.52 -0.69
CA VAL A 142 12.99 3.31 0.77
C VAL A 142 12.03 2.19 1.17
N PHE A 143 10.91 2.04 0.49
CA PHE A 143 9.91 1.02 0.77
C PHE A 143 10.36 -0.31 0.16
N ASP A 144 10.07 -1.40 0.87
CA ASP A 144 10.39 -2.75 0.41
C ASP A 144 9.30 -3.32 -0.54
N GLY A 145 8.17 -2.61 -0.69
CA GLY A 145 6.99 -3.07 -1.41
C GLY A 145 5.99 -3.80 -0.50
N THR A 146 4.71 -3.80 -0.88
CA THR A 146 3.67 -4.57 -0.19
C THR A 146 2.58 -5.06 -1.14
N SER A 147 1.61 -5.81 -0.62
CA SER A 147 0.43 -6.24 -1.36
C SER A 147 -0.87 -6.09 -0.55
N LEU A 148 -1.94 -5.76 -1.25
CA LEU A 148 -3.28 -5.56 -0.71
C LEU A 148 -4.25 -6.61 -1.26
N ALA A 149 -5.16 -7.09 -0.42
CA ALA A 149 -6.33 -7.81 -0.91
C ALA A 149 -7.33 -6.82 -1.52
N VAL A 150 -7.86 -7.11 -2.70
CA VAL A 150 -8.79 -6.27 -3.43
C VAL A 150 -10.03 -7.04 -3.83
N HIS A 151 -11.18 -6.36 -3.77
CA HIS A 151 -12.43 -6.81 -4.37
C HIS A 151 -12.88 -5.78 -5.40
N LEU A 152 -12.76 -6.11 -6.68
CA LEU A 152 -13.13 -5.22 -7.77
C LEU A 152 -14.60 -5.40 -8.15
N GLN A 153 -15.41 -4.41 -7.80
CA GLN A 153 -16.84 -4.36 -8.05
C GLN A 153 -17.11 -3.46 -9.27
N ALA A 154 -17.37 -4.09 -10.41
CA ALA A 154 -17.81 -3.37 -11.60
C ALA A 154 -19.26 -2.90 -11.43
N ALA A 155 -19.52 -1.61 -11.68
CA ALA A 155 -20.87 -1.08 -11.79
C ALA A 155 -21.00 -0.20 -13.03
N ASN A 156 -22.11 -0.39 -13.75
CA ASN A 156 -22.42 0.35 -14.97
C ASN A 156 -22.56 1.86 -14.75
N SER A 157 -22.81 2.31 -13.51
CA SER A 157 -22.71 3.70 -13.07
C SER A 157 -22.76 3.77 -11.54
N LEU A 158 -21.88 4.57 -10.93
CA LEU A 158 -22.09 5.10 -9.57
C LEU A 158 -23.05 6.29 -9.72
N ASP A 159 -24.23 6.24 -9.11
CA ASP A 159 -25.15 7.39 -9.08
C ASP A 159 -24.46 8.61 -8.44
N ASN A 160 -24.96 9.83 -8.68
CA ASN A 160 -24.43 11.12 -8.17
C ASN A 160 -24.23 11.21 -6.63
N GLY A 161 -24.56 10.16 -5.87
CA GLY A 161 -24.29 10.05 -4.44
C GLY A 161 -23.23 9.00 -4.07
N GLY A 162 -22.42 8.52 -5.02
CA GLY A 162 -21.36 7.54 -4.74
C GLY A 162 -21.90 6.15 -4.40
N ARG A 163 -23.08 5.80 -4.90
CA ARG A 163 -23.79 4.56 -4.56
C ARG A 163 -23.41 3.44 -5.54
N LEU A 164 -22.76 2.41 -5.03
CA LEU A 164 -22.29 1.24 -5.77
C LEU A 164 -23.21 0.04 -5.51
N PRO A 165 -24.04 -0.38 -6.47
CA PRO A 165 -24.84 -1.58 -6.32
C PRO A 165 -23.93 -2.82 -6.24
N VAL A 166 -24.18 -3.69 -5.28
CA VAL A 166 -23.40 -4.92 -5.09
C VAL A 166 -24.08 -6.06 -5.83
N THR A 167 -23.48 -6.47 -6.94
CA THR A 167 -23.97 -7.57 -7.79
C THR A 167 -23.77 -8.95 -7.18
N GLU A 168 -22.73 -9.11 -6.36
CA GLU A 168 -22.35 -10.41 -5.77
C GLU A 168 -22.16 -10.31 -4.24
N PRO A 169 -23.24 -10.16 -3.46
CA PRO A 169 -23.16 -9.89 -2.02
C PRO A 169 -22.45 -10.97 -1.21
N ASP A 170 -22.55 -12.24 -1.62
CA ASP A 170 -21.93 -13.34 -0.89
C ASP A 170 -20.41 -13.40 -1.11
N GLN A 171 -19.93 -13.08 -2.31
CA GLN A 171 -18.49 -12.95 -2.58
C GLN A 171 -17.89 -11.77 -1.80
N LEU A 172 -18.58 -10.62 -1.80
CA LEU A 172 -18.17 -9.47 -1.00
C LEU A 172 -18.12 -9.82 0.50
N LYS A 173 -19.13 -10.53 1.03
CA LYS A 173 -19.11 -10.98 2.44
C LYS A 173 -17.94 -11.92 2.73
N GLU A 174 -17.62 -12.83 1.81
CA GLU A 174 -16.46 -13.72 1.94
C GLU A 174 -15.15 -12.93 1.92
N PHE A 175 -15.00 -11.96 1.01
CA PHE A 175 -13.86 -11.05 0.96
C PHE A 175 -13.70 -10.24 2.25
N LEU A 176 -14.80 -9.76 2.83
CA LEU A 176 -14.79 -8.91 4.02
C LEU A 176 -14.71 -9.69 5.34
N ARG A 177 -14.79 -11.02 5.32
CA ARG A 177 -14.74 -11.84 6.53
C ARG A 177 -13.36 -11.86 7.19
N PRO A 178 -12.23 -12.04 6.47
CA PRO A 178 -10.90 -12.05 7.08
C PRO A 178 -10.49 -10.69 7.65
N VAL A 179 -9.72 -10.72 8.74
CA VAL A 179 -9.11 -9.52 9.33
C VAL A 179 -7.75 -9.30 8.65
N ARG A 180 -7.77 -8.55 7.55
CA ARG A 180 -6.59 -8.19 6.75
C ARG A 180 -6.73 -6.77 6.23
N ARG A 181 -5.64 -6.21 5.70
CA ARG A 181 -5.73 -5.03 4.84
C ARG A 181 -6.40 -5.43 3.53
N GLY A 182 -7.45 -4.70 3.17
CA GLY A 182 -8.07 -4.87 1.88
C GLY A 182 -8.93 -3.70 1.47
N LEU A 183 -9.14 -3.57 0.17
CA LEU A 183 -9.87 -2.47 -0.45
C LEU A 183 -10.97 -3.02 -1.35
N VAL A 184 -12.12 -2.35 -1.35
CA VAL A 184 -13.15 -2.54 -2.36
C VAL A 184 -12.96 -1.45 -3.41
N LEU A 185 -12.80 -1.86 -4.67
CA LEU A 185 -12.66 -0.94 -5.79
C LEU A 185 -13.98 -0.88 -6.55
N GLY A 186 -14.56 0.31 -6.65
CA GLY A 186 -15.73 0.57 -7.49
C GLY A 186 -15.30 1.21 -8.81
N THR A 187 -15.92 0.82 -9.92
CA THR A 187 -15.66 1.47 -11.22
C THR A 187 -16.86 2.30 -11.66
N ARG A 188 -16.61 3.48 -12.25
CA ARG A 188 -17.61 4.27 -13.00
C ARG A 188 -17.08 4.48 -14.42
N THR A 189 -17.88 4.12 -15.41
CA THR A 189 -17.62 4.51 -16.80
C THR A 189 -18.19 5.91 -17.02
N ALA A 190 -17.35 6.87 -17.36
CA ALA A 190 -17.74 8.23 -17.71
C ALA A 190 -17.29 8.57 -19.14
N ASP A 191 -17.86 9.63 -19.74
CA ASP A 191 -17.49 10.08 -21.09
C ASP A 191 -15.99 10.39 -21.25
N ALA A 192 -15.31 10.74 -20.15
CA ALA A 192 -13.88 11.03 -20.08
C ALA A 192 -12.98 9.82 -19.78
N GLY A 193 -13.53 8.61 -19.62
CA GLY A 193 -12.79 7.38 -19.34
C GLY A 193 -13.29 6.57 -18.15
N HIS A 194 -12.53 5.53 -17.78
CA HIS A 194 -12.83 4.69 -16.62
C HIS A 194 -12.29 5.33 -15.33
N GLN A 195 -13.18 5.64 -14.40
CA GLN A 195 -12.83 6.11 -13.07
C GLN A 195 -12.90 4.95 -12.07
N VAL A 196 -11.92 4.88 -11.17
CA VAL A 196 -11.89 3.91 -10.09
C VAL A 196 -12.06 4.67 -8.77
N PHE A 197 -12.77 4.09 -7.82
CA PHE A 197 -13.01 4.64 -6.48
C PHE A 197 -12.64 3.58 -5.44
N VAL A 198 -12.14 4.03 -4.29
CA VAL A 198 -11.60 3.14 -3.26
C VAL A 198 -12.42 3.23 -1.99
N LEU A 199 -12.70 2.07 -1.37
CA LEU A 199 -13.30 1.97 -0.06
C LEU A 199 -12.53 0.97 0.81
N ASP A 200 -12.15 1.36 2.02
CA ASP A 200 -11.49 0.46 2.98
C ASP A 200 -12.43 -0.71 3.35
N ALA A 201 -11.90 -1.93 3.41
CA ALA A 201 -12.69 -3.13 3.72
C ALA A 201 -13.38 -3.07 5.09
N LEU A 202 -12.80 -2.43 6.10
CA LEU A 202 -13.46 -2.25 7.40
C LEU A 202 -14.66 -1.31 7.25
N THR A 203 -14.52 -0.24 6.47
CA THR A 203 -15.61 0.69 6.17
C THR A 203 -16.73 -0.03 5.41
N ALA A 204 -16.40 -0.81 4.39
CA ALA A 204 -17.36 -1.64 3.65
C ALA A 204 -18.08 -2.65 4.57
N ARG A 205 -17.35 -3.32 5.46
CA ARG A 205 -17.90 -4.26 6.44
C ARG A 205 -18.90 -3.58 7.38
N ASN A 206 -18.62 -2.37 7.82
CA ASN A 206 -19.52 -1.61 8.68
C ASN A 206 -20.81 -1.22 7.94
N GLN A 207 -20.75 -0.87 6.66
CA GLN A 207 -21.94 -0.60 5.84
C GLN A 207 -22.82 -1.85 5.66
N ILE A 208 -22.24 -3.04 5.46
CA ILE A 208 -23.00 -4.30 5.36
C ILE A 208 -23.81 -4.60 6.62
N ARG A 209 -23.26 -4.32 7.80
CA ARG A 209 -23.96 -4.58 9.07
C ARG A 209 -25.22 -3.73 9.24
N VAL A 210 -25.28 -2.57 8.59
CA VAL A 210 -26.39 -1.61 8.71
C VAL A 210 -27.46 -1.84 7.63
N GLY A 211 -27.09 -2.31 6.43
CA GLY A 211 -28.02 -2.54 5.32
C GLY A 211 -28.36 -4.02 5.09
N LEU A 212 -29.52 -4.49 5.56
CA LEU A 212 -30.04 -5.83 5.26
C LEU A 212 -31.37 -5.74 4.50
N GLY A 213 -31.26 -5.50 3.19
CA GLY A 213 -32.35 -5.59 2.21
C GLY A 213 -31.90 -6.34 0.94
N ALA A 214 -32.83 -6.66 0.03
CA ALA A 214 -32.56 -7.44 -1.19
C ALA A 214 -31.70 -6.69 -2.23
N GLU A 215 -31.62 -5.35 -2.13
CA GLU A 215 -30.75 -4.50 -2.95
C GLU A 215 -29.69 -3.86 -2.04
N PHE A 216 -28.50 -4.46 -2.00
CA PHE A 216 -27.39 -3.96 -1.19
C PHE A 216 -26.53 -2.98 -2.01
N THR A 217 -26.25 -1.81 -1.41
CA THR A 217 -25.47 -0.74 -2.05
C THR A 217 -24.36 -0.29 -1.09
N LEU A 218 -23.13 -0.19 -1.58
CA LEU A 218 -22.02 0.47 -0.88
C LEU A 218 -22.02 1.97 -1.21
N VAL A 219 -21.71 2.81 -0.22
CA VAL A 219 -21.51 4.24 -0.43
C VAL A 219 -20.01 4.51 -0.45
N ILE A 220 -19.49 4.85 -1.64
CA ILE A 220 -18.10 5.26 -1.89
C ILE A 220 -18.10 6.74 -2.27
N PRO A 221 -17.51 7.62 -1.46
CA PRO A 221 -17.44 9.06 -1.75
C PRO A 221 -16.68 9.36 -3.05
N ASP A 222 -17.14 10.35 -3.83
CA ASP A 222 -16.41 10.79 -5.03
C ASP A 222 -15.00 11.31 -4.69
N ALA A 223 -14.81 11.86 -3.48
CA ALA A 223 -13.50 12.28 -2.99
C ALA A 223 -12.47 11.12 -2.93
N HIS A 224 -12.93 9.88 -2.82
CA HIS A 224 -12.11 8.66 -2.82
C HIS A 224 -11.87 8.11 -4.25
N GLN A 225 -12.08 8.94 -5.28
CA GLN A 225 -11.62 8.64 -6.64
C GLN A 225 -10.12 8.38 -6.62
N LEU A 226 -9.71 7.27 -7.24
CA LEU A 226 -8.34 6.87 -7.41
C LEU A 226 -7.66 7.69 -8.52
N ASP A 227 -6.81 8.60 -8.07
CA ASP A 227 -5.98 9.54 -8.83
C ASP A 227 -4.60 9.64 -8.18
N ASP A 228 -3.72 10.51 -8.66
CA ASP A 228 -2.33 10.55 -8.16
C ASP A 228 -2.23 10.95 -6.67
N LEU A 229 -3.18 11.75 -6.17
CA LEU A 229 -3.23 12.13 -4.75
C LEU A 229 -3.63 10.94 -3.87
N THR A 230 -4.76 10.32 -4.18
CA THR A 230 -5.28 9.19 -3.39
C THR A 230 -4.42 7.94 -3.54
N TYR A 231 -3.88 7.69 -4.74
CA TYR A 231 -2.91 6.62 -4.97
C TYR A 231 -1.65 6.83 -4.14
N GLY A 232 -1.05 8.04 -4.15
CA GLY A 232 0.13 8.34 -3.34
C GLY A 232 -0.09 8.08 -1.85
N ILE A 233 -1.25 8.49 -1.33
CA ILE A 233 -1.63 8.25 0.08
C ILE A 233 -1.81 6.76 0.36
N ILE A 234 -2.51 6.01 -0.50
CA ILE A 234 -2.69 4.56 -0.36
C ILE A 234 -1.34 3.84 -0.43
N TRP A 235 -0.51 4.16 -1.42
CA TRP A 235 0.82 3.60 -1.63
C TRP A 235 1.72 3.81 -0.41
N ALA A 236 1.76 5.03 0.13
CA ALA A 236 2.56 5.34 1.30
C ALA A 236 2.05 4.67 2.57
N ILE A 237 0.75 4.75 2.85
CA ILE A 237 0.17 4.14 4.06
C ILE A 237 0.32 2.62 4.00
N ALA A 238 0.03 1.98 2.87
CA ALA A 238 0.14 0.53 2.74
C ALA A 238 1.57 0.05 3.02
N ASN A 239 2.56 0.64 2.35
CA ASN A 239 3.96 0.26 2.50
C ASN A 239 4.48 0.50 3.92
N ILE A 240 4.26 1.70 4.46
CA ILE A 240 4.77 2.06 5.78
C ILE A 240 4.12 1.22 6.87
N ASP A 241 2.81 1.06 6.80
CA ASP A 241 2.06 0.39 7.85
C ASP A 241 2.36 -1.11 7.90
N ASP A 242 2.49 -1.78 6.75
CA ASP A 242 2.81 -3.20 6.71
C ASP A 242 4.25 -3.47 7.19
N ALA A 243 5.19 -2.61 6.81
CA ALA A 243 6.57 -2.69 7.26
C ALA A 243 6.70 -2.42 8.78
N LEU A 244 6.03 -1.40 9.31
CA LEU A 244 6.03 -1.12 10.75
C LEU A 244 5.32 -2.20 11.57
N LEU A 245 4.29 -2.86 11.02
CA LEU A 245 3.67 -4.01 11.66
C LEU A 245 4.57 -5.24 11.67
N ALA A 246 5.36 -5.46 10.61
CA ALA A 246 6.35 -6.54 10.57
C ALA A 246 7.45 -6.33 11.62
N ASP A 247 7.81 -5.07 11.88
CA ASP A 247 8.90 -4.70 12.79
C ASP A 247 8.45 -4.34 14.22
N ASP A 248 7.16 -4.35 14.57
CA ASP A 248 6.66 -3.78 15.85
C ASP A 248 7.37 -4.36 17.09
N GLN A 249 7.64 -5.67 17.12
CA GLN A 249 8.35 -6.30 18.23
C GLN A 249 9.82 -5.86 18.31
N LEU A 250 10.51 -5.78 17.18
CA LEU A 250 11.91 -5.32 17.12
C LEU A 250 12.00 -3.85 17.51
N LEU A 251 11.15 -2.99 16.95
CA LEU A 251 11.08 -1.57 17.29
C LEU A 251 10.75 -1.34 18.78
N HIS A 252 9.90 -2.18 19.37
CA HIS A 252 9.60 -2.12 20.80
C HIS A 252 10.80 -2.52 21.66
N ALA A 253 11.51 -3.60 21.30
CA ALA A 253 12.69 -4.07 22.03
C ALA A 253 13.84 -3.05 22.02
N GLU A 254 14.08 -2.41 20.87
CA GLU A 254 15.16 -1.43 20.70
C GLU A 254 14.91 -0.11 21.44
N HIS A 255 13.68 0.17 21.88
CA HIS A 255 13.32 1.43 22.52
C HIS A 255 14.18 1.72 23.77
N GLY A 256 14.56 0.68 24.52
CA GLY A 256 15.44 0.81 25.69
C GLY A 256 16.88 1.14 25.31
N ALA A 257 17.41 0.51 24.26
CA ALA A 257 18.76 0.72 23.76
C ALA A 257 18.98 2.15 23.23
N LEU A 258 17.95 2.78 22.68
CA LEU A 258 18.01 4.17 22.20
C LEU A 258 18.47 5.16 23.28
N ASN A 259 18.13 4.95 24.55
CA ASN A 259 18.56 5.84 25.64
C ASN A 259 20.09 5.79 25.83
N ALA A 260 20.71 4.61 25.68
CA ALA A 260 22.16 4.49 25.78
C ALA A 260 22.87 5.25 24.64
N TYR A 261 22.32 5.19 23.42
CA TYR A 261 22.85 5.95 22.29
C TYR A 261 22.71 7.47 22.47
N LEU A 262 21.65 7.95 23.12
CA LEU A 262 21.44 9.40 23.33
C LEU A 262 22.47 10.04 24.28
N GLU A 263 23.15 9.26 25.13
CA GLU A 263 24.19 9.76 26.01
C GLU A 263 25.58 9.81 25.33
N LEU A 264 25.71 9.25 24.12
CA LEU A 264 26.97 9.29 23.37
C LEU A 264 27.08 10.59 22.53
N PRO A 265 28.28 11.20 22.46
CA PRO A 265 28.48 12.46 21.73
C PRO A 265 28.36 12.31 20.21
N ARG A 266 28.67 11.12 19.68
CA ARG A 266 28.53 10.75 18.26
C ARG A 266 27.99 9.33 18.17
N THR A 267 26.99 9.13 17.33
CA THR A 267 26.41 7.82 17.06
C THR A 267 26.16 7.61 15.58
N ALA A 268 26.46 6.41 15.09
CA ALA A 268 26.16 6.01 13.72
C ALA A 268 26.04 4.48 13.65
N PRO A 269 24.98 3.87 14.22
CA PRO A 269 24.85 2.42 14.20
C PRO A 269 24.64 1.91 12.77
N SER A 270 25.32 0.81 12.45
CA SER A 270 25.14 0.09 11.20
C SER A 270 23.73 -0.51 11.12
N ARG A 271 23.23 -0.74 9.90
CA ARG A 271 22.00 -1.53 9.70
C ARG A 271 22.12 -2.95 10.27
N SER A 272 23.33 -3.50 10.34
CA SER A 272 23.59 -4.81 10.94
C SER A 272 23.49 -4.82 12.48
N SER A 273 23.42 -3.66 13.14
CA SER A 273 23.26 -3.57 14.59
C SER A 273 21.87 -3.99 15.06
N ILE A 274 20.85 -3.89 14.19
CA ILE A 274 19.48 -4.34 14.46
C ILE A 274 19.02 -5.22 13.28
N PRO A 275 19.47 -6.49 13.22
CA PRO A 275 19.18 -7.35 12.09
C PRO A 275 17.68 -7.67 11.99
N GLY A 276 17.17 -7.70 10.77
CA GLY A 276 15.79 -8.09 10.48
C GLY A 276 14.79 -6.94 10.36
N LEU A 277 15.19 -5.70 10.65
CA LEU A 277 14.36 -4.53 10.34
C LEU A 277 14.15 -4.38 8.82
N THR A 278 12.92 -4.05 8.44
CA THR A 278 12.60 -3.53 7.11
C THR A 278 13.29 -2.19 6.87
N SER A 279 13.35 -1.76 5.61
CA SER A 279 13.93 -0.46 5.25
C SER A 279 13.13 0.69 5.88
N VAL A 280 11.81 0.56 5.97
CA VAL A 280 10.93 1.52 6.66
C VAL A 280 11.16 1.50 8.17
N GLY A 281 11.28 0.33 8.80
CA GLY A 281 11.54 0.22 10.24
C GLY A 281 12.87 0.89 10.63
N ALA A 282 13.92 0.68 9.84
CA ALA A 282 15.20 1.36 10.00
C ALA A 282 15.06 2.88 9.83
N ALA A 283 14.34 3.35 8.83
CA ALA A 283 14.09 4.78 8.63
C ALA A 283 13.28 5.39 9.78
N TRP A 284 12.26 4.69 10.28
CA TRP A 284 11.43 5.13 11.40
C TRP A 284 12.24 5.27 12.68
N ILE A 285 13.02 4.24 13.06
CA ILE A 285 13.80 4.27 14.31
C ILE A 285 14.92 5.30 14.24
N GLY A 286 15.60 5.44 13.09
CA GLY A 286 16.60 6.48 12.87
C GLY A 286 16.00 7.88 12.97
N SER A 287 14.83 8.08 12.37
CA SER A 287 14.07 9.34 12.47
C SER A 287 13.62 9.65 13.91
N TYR A 288 13.15 8.64 14.64
CA TYR A 288 12.74 8.76 16.03
C TYR A 288 13.92 9.09 16.95
N PHE A 289 15.07 8.46 16.73
CA PHE A 289 16.30 8.80 17.44
C PHE A 289 16.74 10.24 17.14
N CYS A 290 16.81 10.63 15.86
CA CYS A 290 17.19 11.97 15.43
C CYS A 290 16.28 13.04 16.03
N TYR A 291 14.97 12.80 16.10
CA TYR A 291 14.01 13.64 16.81
C TYR A 291 14.45 13.87 18.27
N ARG A 292 14.66 12.79 19.04
CA ARG A 292 15.05 12.89 20.46
C ARG A 292 16.40 13.58 20.64
N HIS A 293 17.35 13.30 19.75
CA HIS A 293 18.67 13.93 19.76
C HIS A 293 18.56 15.44 19.54
N ILE A 294 17.82 15.88 18.52
CA ILE A 294 17.57 17.30 18.24
C ILE A 294 16.88 17.96 19.44
N THR A 295 15.77 17.40 19.94
CA THR A 295 15.01 18.01 21.05
C THR A 295 15.88 18.17 22.30
N ARG A 296 16.72 17.19 22.63
CA ARG A 296 17.68 17.29 23.75
C ARG A 296 18.66 18.45 23.55
N HIS A 297 19.26 18.58 22.38
CA HIS A 297 20.26 19.62 22.10
C HIS A 297 19.68 21.00 21.82
N LEU A 298 18.37 21.10 21.58
CA LEU A 298 17.67 22.35 21.54
C LEU A 298 17.17 22.79 22.91
N ALA A 299 17.17 21.95 23.96
CA ALA A 299 16.61 22.24 25.29
C ALA A 299 17.00 23.61 25.87
N ASP A 300 18.22 24.06 25.62
CA ASP A 300 18.81 25.32 26.10
C ASP A 300 19.04 26.38 24.99
N ALA A 301 18.51 26.16 23.78
CA ALA A 301 18.65 27.11 22.68
C ALA A 301 17.95 28.45 22.99
N SER A 302 18.70 29.55 22.91
CA SER A 302 18.21 30.92 23.10
C SER A 302 17.75 31.60 21.81
N ASP A 303 18.34 31.22 20.67
CA ASP A 303 18.07 31.80 19.35
C ASP A 303 17.16 30.90 18.51
N LEU A 304 16.63 31.45 17.40
CA LEU A 304 15.82 30.67 16.47
C LEU A 304 16.69 29.65 15.73
N PRO A 305 16.35 28.35 15.81
CA PRO A 305 17.07 27.33 15.05
C PRO A 305 16.74 27.42 13.56
N VAL A 306 17.73 27.09 12.74
CA VAL A 306 17.62 26.93 11.28
C VAL A 306 17.81 25.47 10.95
N PHE A 307 16.87 24.89 10.20
CA PHE A 307 16.85 23.46 9.90
C PHE A 307 17.28 23.18 8.46
N TRP A 308 17.96 22.05 8.25
CA TRP A 308 18.25 21.51 6.93
C TRP A 308 17.77 20.06 6.84
N THR A 309 17.06 19.73 5.77
CA THR A 309 16.39 18.45 5.57
C THR A 309 16.98 17.73 4.36
N ARG A 310 17.12 16.40 4.43
CA ARG A 310 17.80 15.61 3.39
C ARG A 310 16.85 14.85 2.46
N GLU A 311 15.57 14.87 2.76
CA GLU A 311 14.49 14.27 2.00
C GLU A 311 14.36 14.96 0.64
N GLN A 312 14.40 14.18 -0.44
CA GLN A 312 14.31 14.69 -1.82
C GLN A 312 13.12 14.12 -2.61
N TYR A 313 12.54 13.03 -2.11
CA TYR A 313 11.49 12.27 -2.78
C TYR A 313 10.27 12.14 -1.88
N GLY A 314 9.09 11.95 -2.49
CA GLY A 314 7.84 11.65 -1.77
C GLY A 314 7.99 10.47 -0.82
N GLU A 315 8.61 9.39 -1.28
CA GLU A 315 8.87 8.18 -0.48
C GLU A 315 9.67 8.45 0.80
N SER A 316 10.67 9.32 0.71
CA SER A 316 11.54 9.69 1.84
C SER A 316 10.92 10.74 2.77
N SER A 317 10.01 11.57 2.26
CA SER A 317 9.40 12.69 2.98
C SER A 317 8.09 12.35 3.67
N VAL A 318 7.34 11.36 3.17
CA VAL A 318 6.00 11.04 3.68
C VAL A 318 5.97 10.60 5.16
N GLY A 319 7.12 10.24 5.74
CA GLY A 319 7.26 10.05 7.19
C GLY A 319 6.88 11.31 8.01
N TRP A 320 7.03 12.51 7.45
CA TRP A 320 6.55 13.76 8.07
C TRP A 320 5.03 13.79 8.23
N LEU A 321 4.31 13.33 7.21
CA LEU A 321 2.85 13.29 7.19
C LEU A 321 2.30 12.19 8.09
N LEU A 322 2.95 11.02 8.12
CA LEU A 322 2.38 9.80 8.70
C LEU A 322 2.90 9.42 10.08
N TRP A 323 4.17 9.68 10.40
CA TRP A 323 4.74 9.18 11.66
C TRP A 323 4.34 10.06 12.86
N ALA A 324 3.74 9.44 13.87
CA ALA A 324 3.23 10.15 15.04
C ALA A 324 4.31 10.98 15.76
N HIS A 325 5.57 10.52 15.78
CA HIS A 325 6.66 11.27 16.40
C HIS A 325 7.08 12.50 15.62
N LYS A 326 6.97 12.50 14.28
CA LYS A 326 7.26 13.68 13.45
C LYS A 326 6.22 14.78 13.66
N GLN A 327 4.96 14.39 13.78
CA GLN A 327 3.87 15.31 14.11
C GLN A 327 4.06 15.94 15.50
N ARG A 328 4.41 15.12 16.50
CA ARG A 328 4.78 15.64 17.84
C ARG A 328 5.98 16.60 17.76
N TYR A 329 7.01 16.24 17.01
CA TYR A 329 8.19 17.07 16.83
C TYR A 329 7.86 18.44 16.23
N LEU A 330 7.04 18.51 15.17
CA LEU A 330 6.66 19.79 14.57
C LEU A 330 5.90 20.68 15.56
N ARG A 331 4.94 20.12 16.30
CA ARG A 331 4.21 20.85 17.35
C ARG A 331 5.14 21.34 18.47
N GLU A 332 6.09 20.53 18.92
CA GLU A 332 7.09 20.94 19.92
C GLU A 332 7.98 22.10 19.42
N ILE A 333 8.35 22.10 18.14
CA ILE A 333 9.12 23.21 17.53
C ILE A 333 8.25 24.47 17.42
N GLU A 334 7.01 24.33 16.98
CA GLU A 334 6.06 25.44 16.87
C GLU A 334 5.79 26.09 18.24
N ASP A 335 5.40 25.30 19.24
CA ASP A 335 5.10 25.73 20.61
C ASP A 335 6.29 26.45 21.25
N ARG A 336 7.50 26.04 20.89
CA ARG A 336 8.70 26.59 21.48
C ARG A 336 9.18 27.86 20.79
N PHE A 337 9.18 27.89 19.46
CA PHE A 337 9.89 28.91 18.70
C PHE A 337 8.97 29.81 17.85
N ALA A 338 7.81 29.31 17.43
CA ALA A 338 6.91 29.98 16.48
C ALA A 338 5.63 30.56 17.12
N THR A 339 5.58 30.69 18.46
CA THR A 339 4.41 31.24 19.18
C THR A 339 4.18 32.73 18.99
N ARG A 340 5.19 33.49 18.55
CA ARG A 340 5.11 34.95 18.38
C ARG A 340 5.19 35.33 16.89
N PRO A 341 4.31 36.22 16.39
CA PRO A 341 4.44 36.78 15.04
C PRO A 341 5.84 37.37 14.81
N GLY A 342 6.43 37.13 13.63
CA GLY A 342 7.76 37.62 13.26
C GLY A 342 8.95 36.81 13.80
N ARG A 343 8.70 35.67 14.48
CA ARG A 343 9.72 34.69 14.87
C ARG A 343 9.45 33.35 14.20
N GLU A 344 9.67 33.30 12.89
CA GLU A 344 9.44 32.09 12.10
C GLU A 344 10.71 31.26 12.05
N VAL A 345 10.56 29.98 12.36
CA VAL A 345 11.61 28.99 12.18
C VAL A 345 11.79 28.74 10.70
N THR A 346 13.03 28.63 10.23
CA THR A 346 13.31 28.33 8.82
C THR A 346 13.76 26.90 8.64
N ARG A 347 13.36 26.28 7.52
CA ARG A 347 13.81 24.95 7.12
C ARG A 347 14.15 24.92 5.64
N ALA A 348 15.34 24.48 5.31
CA ALA A 348 15.78 24.31 3.94
C ALA A 348 15.68 22.85 3.48
N PHE A 349 15.39 22.68 2.20
CA PHE A 349 15.49 21.44 1.43
C PHE A 349 16.42 21.67 0.23
N CYS A 350 17.12 20.62 -0.18
CA CYS A 350 17.77 20.57 -1.48
C CYS A 350 16.99 19.61 -2.38
N LEU A 351 16.26 20.14 -3.36
CA LEU A 351 15.48 19.40 -4.35
C LEU A 351 16.04 19.70 -5.75
N PRO A 352 17.11 19.01 -6.20
CA PRO A 352 17.67 19.26 -7.53
C PRO A 352 16.69 18.88 -8.64
N GLU A 353 16.75 19.57 -9.78
CA GLU A 353 15.85 19.31 -10.91
C GLU A 353 15.87 17.84 -11.36
N ALA A 354 17.03 17.19 -11.29
CA ALA A 354 17.18 15.78 -11.65
C ALA A 354 16.35 14.86 -10.73
N ALA A 355 16.26 15.16 -9.44
CA ALA A 355 15.45 14.40 -8.49
C ALA A 355 13.94 14.64 -8.74
N VAL A 356 13.55 15.87 -9.08
CA VAL A 356 12.17 16.20 -9.46
C VAL A 356 11.77 15.45 -10.74
N LYS A 357 12.61 15.45 -11.76
CA LYS A 357 12.37 14.76 -13.04
C LYS A 357 12.32 13.23 -12.93
N ASP A 358 13.03 12.65 -11.96
CA ASP A 358 13.05 11.21 -11.68
C ASP A 358 11.88 10.74 -10.77
N SER A 359 11.07 11.68 -10.27
CA SER A 359 9.94 11.41 -9.39
C SER A 359 8.64 11.21 -10.16
N GLU A 360 7.80 10.29 -9.67
CA GLU A 360 6.44 10.14 -10.20
C GLU A 360 5.53 11.26 -9.70
N PRO A 361 4.43 11.57 -10.41
CA PRO A 361 3.47 12.60 -9.98
C PRO A 361 2.96 12.40 -8.55
N TYR A 362 2.64 11.17 -8.15
CA TYR A 362 2.19 10.88 -6.79
C TYR A 362 3.28 11.09 -5.72
N GLU A 363 4.56 10.89 -6.06
CA GLU A 363 5.67 11.19 -5.14
C GLU A 363 5.83 12.71 -4.96
N LEU A 364 5.71 13.47 -6.05
CA LEU A 364 5.80 14.92 -6.02
C LEU A 364 4.67 15.53 -5.19
N ILE A 365 3.45 14.97 -5.27
CA ILE A 365 2.33 15.35 -4.41
C ILE A 365 2.65 15.08 -2.93
N LEU A 366 3.18 13.90 -2.59
CA LEU A 366 3.53 13.58 -1.19
C LEU A 366 4.65 14.48 -0.65
N LEU A 367 5.63 14.82 -1.48
CA LEU A 367 6.69 15.77 -1.13
C LEU A 367 6.13 17.17 -0.89
N PHE A 368 5.28 17.64 -1.81
CA PHE A 368 4.57 18.91 -1.68
C PHE A 368 3.74 18.97 -0.39
N LEU A 369 2.95 17.94 -0.08
CA LEU A 369 2.16 17.88 1.15
C LEU A 369 3.05 17.87 2.39
N SER A 370 4.20 17.18 2.36
CA SER A 370 5.14 17.18 3.49
C SER A 370 5.71 18.57 3.77
N ILE A 371 5.95 19.37 2.74
CA ILE A 371 6.38 20.77 2.87
C ILE A 371 5.20 21.67 3.29
N ALA A 372 4.01 21.44 2.75
CA ALA A 372 2.79 22.17 3.14
C ALA A 372 2.45 21.97 4.63
N LEU A 373 2.69 20.77 5.18
CA LEU A 373 2.57 20.51 6.62
C LEU A 373 3.50 21.43 7.44
N MET A 374 4.74 21.63 6.98
CA MET A 374 5.70 22.50 7.69
C MET A 374 5.27 23.96 7.63
N GLU A 375 4.82 24.42 6.46
CA GLU A 375 4.25 25.77 6.28
C GLU A 375 3.00 25.98 7.15
N MET A 376 2.12 24.97 7.27
CA MET A 376 0.96 24.99 8.18
C MET A 376 1.38 25.18 9.64
N HIS A 377 2.50 24.59 10.06
CA HIS A 377 3.12 24.77 11.39
C HIS A 377 4.04 26.00 11.49
N ARG A 378 3.90 26.98 10.58
CA ARG A 378 4.63 28.26 10.59
C ARG A 378 6.15 28.09 10.50
N VAL A 379 6.59 27.02 9.86
CA VAL A 379 7.98 26.82 9.47
C VAL A 379 8.14 27.33 8.05
N ASN A 380 8.92 28.40 7.87
CA ASN A 380 9.21 28.95 6.56
C ASN A 380 10.14 28.01 5.82
N VAL A 381 9.65 27.44 4.72
CA VAL A 381 10.41 26.49 3.93
C VAL A 381 11.13 27.19 2.78
N HIS A 382 12.41 26.87 2.63
CA HIS A 382 13.23 27.26 1.50
C HIS A 382 13.66 26.01 0.73
N VAL A 383 13.62 26.09 -0.59
CA VAL A 383 14.03 25.01 -1.49
C VAL A 383 15.16 25.51 -2.37
N SER A 384 16.31 24.85 -2.31
CA SER A 384 17.42 25.00 -3.25
C SER A 384 17.40 23.88 -4.26
N ASP A 385 17.68 24.18 -5.52
CA ASP A 385 17.81 23.21 -6.62
C ASP A 385 19.28 22.89 -6.95
N GLU A 386 20.23 23.46 -6.22
CA GLU A 386 21.67 23.28 -6.43
C GLU A 386 22.11 21.84 -6.11
N PRO A 387 22.58 21.06 -7.10
CA PRO A 387 22.91 19.65 -6.92
C PRO A 387 23.97 19.41 -5.85
N GLU A 388 24.94 20.31 -5.70
CA GLU A 388 26.04 20.21 -4.74
C GLU A 388 25.52 20.19 -3.29
N MET A 389 24.39 20.85 -3.04
CA MET A 389 23.77 20.91 -1.71
C MET A 389 23.11 19.58 -1.29
N THR A 390 23.02 18.62 -2.22
CA THR A 390 22.56 17.24 -1.95
C THR A 390 23.44 16.53 -0.92
N ALA A 391 24.73 16.90 -0.86
CA ALA A 391 25.72 16.32 0.04
C ALA A 391 25.69 16.92 1.46
N VAL A 392 25.00 18.04 1.65
CA VAL A 392 24.89 18.70 2.96
C VAL A 392 24.16 17.78 3.95
N ASP A 393 24.72 17.70 5.17
CA ASP A 393 24.11 16.96 6.27
C ASP A 393 22.73 17.53 6.63
N GLY A 394 21.86 16.67 7.16
CA GLY A 394 20.67 17.10 7.87
C GLY A 394 21.11 17.68 9.20
N PHE A 395 20.88 18.98 9.39
CA PHE A 395 21.34 19.69 10.57
C PHE A 395 20.28 20.60 11.17
N VAL A 396 20.52 20.99 12.41
CA VAL A 396 19.86 22.09 13.09
C VAL A 396 20.93 23.04 13.60
N LEU A 397 20.96 24.25 13.06
CA LEU A 397 21.90 25.28 13.45
C LEU A 397 21.22 26.20 14.46
N VAL A 398 21.81 26.32 15.66
CA VAL A 398 21.49 27.39 16.61
C VAL A 398 22.59 28.44 16.46
N PRO A 399 22.30 29.60 15.86
CA PRO A 399 23.31 30.61 15.53
C PRO A 399 24.18 30.97 16.74
N GLY A 400 25.50 31.03 16.54
CA GLY A 400 26.46 31.36 17.59
C GLY A 400 26.65 30.33 18.70
N GLN A 401 25.88 29.22 18.71
CA GLN A 401 25.94 28.20 19.77
C GLN A 401 26.48 26.86 19.28
N ARG A 402 25.74 26.20 18.38
CA ARG A 402 26.04 24.82 17.95
C ARG A 402 25.30 24.45 16.67
N ALA A 403 25.80 23.44 15.98
CA ALA A 403 25.06 22.70 14.97
C ALA A 403 24.85 21.25 15.44
N VAL A 404 23.61 20.78 15.34
CA VAL A 404 23.20 19.41 15.66
C VAL A 404 23.01 18.67 14.34
N ILE A 405 23.84 17.67 14.06
CA ILE A 405 23.75 16.83 12.88
C ILE A 405 22.87 15.62 13.20
N ALA A 406 21.91 15.33 12.33
CA ALA A 406 20.89 14.32 12.54
C ALA A 406 20.41 13.71 11.21
N ASN A 407 21.23 12.81 10.66
CA ASN A 407 20.97 12.11 9.41
C ASN A 407 20.25 10.78 9.67
N TRP A 408 19.06 10.59 9.09
CA TRP A 408 18.37 9.29 9.04
C TRP A 408 17.98 8.92 7.61
N VAL A 409 17.83 9.91 6.74
CA VAL A 409 17.73 9.76 5.29
C VAL A 409 19.12 9.82 4.67
N ARG A 410 19.40 8.90 3.75
CA ARG A 410 20.69 8.80 3.03
C ARG A 410 21.89 8.73 3.99
N ALA A 411 21.71 8.11 5.15
CA ALA A 411 22.79 7.77 6.07
C ALA A 411 23.42 6.43 5.67
N GLU A 412 24.71 6.24 5.95
CA GLU A 412 25.40 4.97 5.70
C GLU A 412 24.87 3.84 6.62
N GLY A 413 24.38 4.21 7.81
CA GLY A 413 23.78 3.31 8.80
C GLY A 413 22.26 3.49 8.95
N ILE A 414 21.76 3.24 10.17
CA ILE A 414 20.36 3.52 10.54
C ILE A 414 20.17 5.02 10.77
N TRP A 415 21.14 5.65 11.43
CA TRP A 415 21.27 7.10 11.54
C TRP A 415 22.74 7.50 11.67
N GLN A 416 23.01 8.80 11.62
CA GLN A 416 24.25 9.43 12.03
C GLN A 416 23.89 10.72 12.77
N ALA A 417 24.31 10.83 14.03
CA ALA A 417 24.03 11.97 14.87
C ALA A 417 25.27 12.42 15.64
N THR A 418 25.49 13.73 15.71
CA THR A 418 26.59 14.36 16.44
C THR A 418 26.29 15.84 16.65
N THR A 419 27.03 16.51 17.54
CA THR A 419 26.98 17.97 17.68
C THR A 419 28.35 18.57 17.41
N THR A 420 28.39 19.81 16.89
CA THR A 420 29.63 20.59 16.73
C THR A 420 29.40 22.05 17.12
N ASN A 421 30.44 22.69 17.64
CA ASN A 421 30.52 24.13 17.89
C ASN A 421 31.75 24.75 17.20
N GLY A 422 32.38 24.01 16.29
CA GLY A 422 33.55 24.49 15.55
C GLY A 422 33.16 25.60 14.57
N HIS A 423 33.86 26.73 14.62
CA HIS A 423 33.55 27.91 13.80
C HIS A 423 33.47 27.63 12.30
N ALA A 424 34.37 26.80 11.74
CA ALA A 424 34.35 26.47 10.31
C ALA A 424 33.07 25.73 9.92
N ALA A 425 32.76 24.61 10.60
CA ALA A 425 31.55 23.85 10.33
C ALA A 425 30.27 24.66 10.55
N MET A 426 30.22 25.50 11.59
CA MET A 426 29.08 26.39 11.83
C MET A 426 28.90 27.41 10.71
N ARG A 427 30.00 27.94 10.15
CA ARG A 427 29.95 28.84 8.99
C ARG A 427 29.44 28.10 7.76
N ASP A 428 29.97 26.91 7.47
CA ASP A 428 29.54 26.12 6.30
C ASP A 428 28.02 25.84 6.32
N TYR A 429 27.48 25.47 7.48
CA TYR A 429 26.02 25.27 7.64
C TYR A 429 25.22 26.57 7.53
N ALA A 430 25.74 27.68 8.08
CA ALA A 430 25.10 28.99 7.95
C ALA A 430 25.07 29.46 6.49
N ASP A 431 26.17 29.25 5.75
CA ASP A 431 26.30 29.62 4.34
C ASP A 431 25.35 28.78 3.48
N ALA A 432 25.24 27.47 3.73
CA ALA A 432 24.29 26.60 3.03
C ALA A 432 22.83 27.06 3.25
N ALA A 433 22.43 27.28 4.50
CA ALA A 433 21.08 27.73 4.81
C ALA A 433 20.79 29.14 4.28
N GLY A 434 21.75 30.06 4.40
CA GLY A 434 21.64 31.42 3.87
C GLY A 434 21.51 31.43 2.35
N HIS A 435 22.29 30.60 1.67
CA HIS A 435 22.20 30.45 0.22
C HIS A 435 20.81 29.95 -0.20
N ALA A 436 20.29 28.89 0.44
CA ALA A 436 18.96 28.37 0.14
C ALA A 436 17.85 29.41 0.39
N ALA A 437 17.98 30.24 1.42
CA ALA A 437 17.03 31.32 1.69
C ALA A 437 17.07 32.44 0.62
N HIS A 438 18.26 32.79 0.11
CA HIS A 438 18.43 33.84 -0.89
C HIS A 438 18.11 33.41 -2.32
N HIS A 439 18.33 32.14 -2.66
CA HIS A 439 18.18 31.60 -4.02
C HIS A 439 17.09 30.53 -4.09
N SER A 440 16.04 30.66 -3.27
CA SER A 440 15.01 29.63 -3.25
C SER A 440 14.20 29.60 -4.54
N VAL A 441 13.98 28.39 -5.07
CA VAL A 441 13.06 28.15 -6.20
C VAL A 441 11.57 28.20 -5.81
N ALA A 442 11.28 28.29 -4.51
CA ALA A 442 9.93 28.51 -3.98
C ALA A 442 9.83 29.89 -3.29
N PRO A 443 10.03 31.00 -4.03
CA PRO A 443 9.98 32.34 -3.43
C PRO A 443 8.57 32.70 -2.95
N GLY A 444 8.49 33.52 -1.91
CA GLY A 444 7.23 34.02 -1.39
C GLY A 444 7.37 34.56 0.03
N THR A 445 6.64 35.64 0.31
CA THR A 445 6.58 36.25 1.65
C THR A 445 5.55 35.55 2.54
N THR A 446 4.54 34.94 1.92
CA THR A 446 3.50 34.18 2.62
C THR A 446 3.56 32.69 2.28
N SER A 447 3.03 31.83 3.16
CA SER A 447 2.94 30.39 2.90
C SER A 447 2.21 30.04 1.59
N PRO A 448 1.07 30.68 1.23
CA PRO A 448 0.41 30.44 -0.06
C PRO A 448 1.31 30.75 -1.26
N GLU A 449 2.03 31.88 -1.26
CA GLU A 449 2.95 32.25 -2.34
C GLU A 449 4.07 31.21 -2.50
N ARG A 450 4.71 30.81 -1.40
CA ARG A 450 5.77 29.79 -1.43
C ARG A 450 5.27 28.44 -1.91
N LEU A 451 4.10 28.00 -1.45
CA LEU A 451 3.52 26.72 -1.85
C LEU A 451 3.08 26.72 -3.32
N GLN A 452 2.55 27.83 -3.83
CA GLN A 452 2.22 27.95 -5.25
C GLN A 452 3.48 27.94 -6.12
N ALA A 453 4.55 28.62 -5.70
CA ALA A 453 5.84 28.59 -6.40
C ALA A 453 6.45 27.18 -6.36
N LEU A 454 6.40 26.50 -5.22
CA LEU A 454 6.83 25.12 -5.08
C LEU A 454 6.03 24.17 -5.99
N ALA A 455 4.71 24.27 -6.01
CA ALA A 455 3.87 23.46 -6.90
C ALA A 455 4.26 23.67 -8.37
N SER A 456 4.56 24.92 -8.77
CA SER A 456 5.04 25.26 -10.10
C SER A 456 6.40 24.59 -10.39
N TYR A 457 7.34 24.65 -9.45
CA TYR A 457 8.66 24.00 -9.57
C TYR A 457 8.54 22.47 -9.69
N LEU A 458 7.65 21.86 -8.92
CA LEU A 458 7.39 20.41 -8.95
C LEU A 458 6.53 19.98 -10.16
N GLY A 459 6.07 20.91 -11.00
CA GLY A 459 5.20 20.60 -12.15
C GLY A 459 3.79 20.13 -11.76
N LEU A 460 3.31 20.51 -10.58
CA LEU A 460 1.97 20.18 -10.10
C LEU A 460 0.95 21.21 -10.58
N ASP A 461 -0.19 20.74 -11.09
CA ASP A 461 -1.34 21.61 -11.39
C ASP A 461 -1.91 22.15 -10.07
N TRP A 462 -1.70 23.45 -9.82
CA TRP A 462 -2.14 24.12 -8.59
C TRP A 462 -3.65 24.04 -8.38
N VAL A 463 -4.45 24.27 -9.44
CA VAL A 463 -5.91 24.29 -9.37
C VAL A 463 -6.44 22.88 -9.09
N TRP A 464 -5.88 21.88 -9.78
CA TRP A 464 -6.23 20.49 -9.54
C TRP A 464 -5.82 20.06 -8.11
N THR A 465 -4.60 20.38 -7.70
CA THR A 465 -4.03 19.93 -6.41
C THR A 465 -4.83 20.51 -5.24
N THR A 466 -5.06 21.82 -5.22
CA THR A 466 -5.83 22.49 -4.15
C THR A 466 -7.28 21.99 -4.10
N ARG A 467 -7.95 21.87 -5.26
CA ARG A 467 -9.31 21.30 -5.34
C ARG A 467 -9.37 19.88 -4.79
N ARG A 468 -8.47 18.99 -5.21
CA ARG A 468 -8.46 17.59 -4.74
C ARG A 468 -8.09 17.47 -3.27
N CYS A 469 -7.20 18.32 -2.76
CA CYS A 469 -6.90 18.41 -1.33
C CYS A 469 -8.14 18.83 -0.52
N ARG A 470 -8.91 19.82 -1.01
CA ARG A 470 -10.18 20.23 -0.39
C ARG A 470 -11.19 19.07 -0.36
N GLU A 471 -11.47 18.48 -1.52
CA GLU A 471 -12.44 17.37 -1.66
C GLU A 471 -12.09 16.19 -0.72
N LEU A 472 -10.82 15.80 -0.66
CA LEU A 472 -10.36 14.72 0.23
C LEU A 472 -10.30 15.14 1.70
N GLY A 473 -9.88 16.37 2.00
CA GLY A 473 -9.76 16.92 3.35
C GLY A 473 -11.11 17.11 4.05
N GLU A 474 -12.15 17.48 3.31
CA GLU A 474 -13.54 17.56 3.81
C GLU A 474 -14.12 16.18 4.11
N ARG A 475 -13.75 15.16 3.32
CA ARG A 475 -14.30 13.81 3.47
C ARG A 475 -13.53 12.95 4.47
N GLY A 476 -12.22 13.14 4.57
CA GLY A 476 -11.30 12.32 5.36
C GLY A 476 -10.78 11.07 4.64
N ILE A 477 -9.64 10.58 5.14
CA ILE A 477 -8.87 9.46 4.54
C ILE A 477 -9.27 8.11 5.12
N ALA A 478 -9.73 8.06 6.37
CA ALA A 478 -9.97 6.80 7.08
C ALA A 478 -11.01 5.88 6.41
N GLY A 479 -11.92 6.43 5.60
CA GLY A 479 -12.86 5.65 4.80
C GLY A 479 -12.24 5.00 3.56
N MET A 480 -11.15 5.57 3.04
CA MET A 480 -10.40 5.12 1.87
C MET A 480 -9.32 4.10 2.26
N ILE A 481 -8.51 4.41 3.28
CA ILE A 481 -7.49 3.52 3.81
C ILE A 481 -7.25 3.86 5.28
N ARG A 482 -7.29 2.84 6.15
CA ARG A 482 -7.04 3.02 7.58
C ARG A 482 -5.68 2.44 7.99
N PRO A 483 -4.84 3.20 8.72
CA PRO A 483 -3.63 2.66 9.32
C PRO A 483 -3.96 1.70 10.48
N ARG A 484 -3.09 0.74 10.69
CA ARG A 484 -3.20 -0.36 11.66
C ARG A 484 -2.11 -0.27 12.73
N SER A 485 -0.92 0.20 12.36
CA SER A 485 0.19 0.48 13.25
C SER A 485 -0.12 1.71 14.10
N ARG A 486 0.14 1.58 15.41
CA ARG A 486 0.05 2.67 16.38
C ARG A 486 1.08 3.78 16.16
N LEU A 487 2.06 3.56 15.28
CA LEU A 487 3.13 4.51 14.98
C LEU A 487 2.74 5.49 13.86
N ILE A 488 1.58 5.27 13.23
CA ILE A 488 1.01 6.12 12.17
C ILE A 488 -0.18 6.90 12.73
N ALA A 489 -0.25 8.19 12.39
CA ALA A 489 -1.38 9.07 12.70
C ALA A 489 -1.82 9.83 11.44
N LEU A 490 -3.13 10.00 11.24
CA LEU A 490 -3.69 10.68 10.05
C LEU A 490 -4.00 12.16 10.29
N ASP A 491 -4.07 12.61 11.54
CA ASP A 491 -4.60 13.93 11.91
C ASP A 491 -3.89 15.09 11.18
N GLU A 492 -2.56 15.04 11.09
CA GLU A 492 -1.77 16.08 10.40
C GLU A 492 -1.88 15.99 8.88
N LEU A 493 -1.98 14.78 8.30
CA LEU A 493 -2.23 14.64 6.88
C LEU A 493 -3.60 15.22 6.50
N GLU A 494 -4.65 14.91 7.26
CA GLU A 494 -5.99 15.45 7.02
C GLU A 494 -6.04 16.97 7.23
N SER A 495 -5.32 17.49 8.21
CA SER A 495 -5.22 18.95 8.44
C SER A 495 -4.43 19.65 7.34
N THR A 496 -3.36 19.03 6.83
CA THR A 496 -2.59 19.53 5.68
C THR A 496 -3.45 19.58 4.41
N LEU A 497 -4.26 18.54 4.16
CA LEU A 497 -5.18 18.52 3.02
C LEU A 497 -6.21 19.66 3.10
N ARG A 498 -6.78 19.90 4.28
CA ARG A 498 -7.69 21.05 4.51
C ARG A 498 -6.97 22.37 4.30
N PHE A 499 -5.80 22.54 4.90
CA PHE A 499 -4.97 23.74 4.75
C PHE A 499 -4.68 24.06 3.28
N VAL A 500 -4.17 23.10 2.51
CA VAL A 500 -3.91 23.29 1.07
C VAL A 500 -5.22 23.52 0.30
N GLY A 501 -6.29 22.84 0.67
CA GLY A 501 -7.62 23.02 0.08
C GLY A 501 -8.17 24.44 0.26
N ASP A 502 -7.82 25.12 1.34
CA ASP A 502 -8.25 26.49 1.63
C ASP A 502 -7.43 27.54 0.88
N LEU A 503 -6.28 27.17 0.29
CA LEU A 503 -5.43 28.07 -0.51
C LEU A 503 -5.98 28.36 -1.91
N ALA A 504 -7.06 27.70 -2.33
CA ALA A 504 -7.64 27.83 -3.68
C ALA A 504 -8.47 29.11 -3.90
N THR A 505 -8.15 30.21 -3.21
CA THR A 505 -8.82 31.52 -3.38
C THR A 505 -8.34 32.27 -4.61
#